data_AF-A0A8J4AZL5-F1
#
_entry.id   AF-A0A8J4AZL5-F1
#
_cell.length_a   1.000
_cell.length_b   1.000
_cell.length_c   1.000
_cell.angle_alpha   90.00
_cell.angle_beta   90.00
_cell.angle_gamma   90.00
#
_symmetry.space_group_name_H-M   'P 1'
#
loop_
_entity.id
_entity.type
_entity.pdbx_description
1 polymer ?
#
loop_
_entity_poly.entity_id
_entity_poly.type
_entity_poly.pdbx_seq_one_letter_code
_entity_poly.pdbx_strand_id
1 'polypeptide(L)'
;GGSGGGGGDPPPSGPSLGTCQSCGGASLVLTRGSDGRYMAICSSTSVCGYRLTLPRAVAEAAVSHQPCGGCALSGGGGPLLRADLRFRMGQLPPGLLQEPTLTGCLVCDPRIKEIL
;
A
#
# COMPACT_ATOMS: atom_id res chain seq x y z
N GLY A 1 37.96 14.96 -6.52
CA GLY A 1 37.87 13.53 -6.84
C GLY A 1 36.42 13.14 -6.86
N GLY A 2 35.93 12.61 -7.99
CA GLY A 2 34.57 12.10 -8.12
C GLY A 2 34.44 10.65 -7.67
N SER A 3 33.22 10.24 -7.31
CA SER A 3 32.70 8.87 -7.17
C SER A 3 31.21 9.03 -6.84
N GLY A 4 30.20 8.41 -7.45
CA GLY A 4 30.08 7.38 -8.47
C GLY A 4 28.57 7.06 -8.50
N GLY A 5 27.98 7.02 -9.69
CA GLY A 5 26.56 6.72 -9.86
C GLY A 5 26.19 5.31 -9.38
N GLY A 6 24.97 5.19 -8.86
CA GLY A 6 24.36 3.94 -8.45
C GLY A 6 22.90 4.17 -8.16
N GLY A 7 22.10 4.33 -9.22
CA GLY A 7 20.64 4.31 -9.15
C GLY A 7 20.15 2.92 -8.77
N GLY A 8 20.36 2.54 -7.51
CA GLY A 8 19.58 1.52 -6.84
C GLY A 8 18.61 2.27 -5.96
N ASP A 9 17.37 2.45 -6.42
CA ASP A 9 16.31 2.93 -5.53
C ASP A 9 16.36 2.03 -4.28
N PRO A 10 16.51 2.59 -3.07
CA PRO A 10 16.59 1.77 -1.87
C PRO A 10 15.39 0.82 -1.85
N PRO A 11 15.56 -0.44 -1.40
CA PRO A 11 14.42 -1.34 -1.29
C PRO A 11 13.31 -0.64 -0.48
N PRO A 12 12.04 -0.77 -0.89
CA PRO A 12 10.94 -0.03 -0.28
C PRO A 12 10.92 -0.28 1.23
N SER A 13 11.44 0.71 1.98
CA SER A 13 11.68 0.62 3.43
C SER A 13 10.44 1.08 4.18
N GLY A 14 9.32 0.43 3.88
CA GLY A 14 8.00 0.78 4.35
C GLY A 14 7.48 -0.17 5.41
N PRO A 15 6.46 0.23 6.19
CA PRO A 15 5.75 -0.70 7.04
C PRO A 15 5.14 -1.83 6.20
N SER A 16 5.36 -3.07 6.64
CA SER A 16 4.86 -4.27 5.98
C SER A 16 3.38 -4.46 6.26
N LEU A 17 2.58 -4.52 5.21
CA LEU A 17 1.17 -4.91 5.22
C LEU A 17 1.00 -6.42 5.43
N GLY A 18 2.07 -7.21 5.42
CA GLY A 18 2.02 -8.66 5.55
C GLY A 18 2.38 -9.35 4.24
N THR A 19 1.81 -10.52 3.97
CA THR A 19 2.18 -11.33 2.80
C THR A 19 1.48 -10.82 1.53
N CYS A 20 2.23 -10.61 0.45
CA CYS A 20 1.68 -10.23 -0.84
C CYS A 20 0.70 -11.29 -1.33
N GLN A 21 -0.56 -10.91 -1.51
CA GLN A 21 -1.63 -11.82 -1.92
C GLN A 21 -1.49 -12.28 -3.38
N SER A 22 -0.72 -11.54 -4.19
CA SER A 22 -0.53 -11.85 -5.60
C SER A 22 0.45 -13.01 -5.84
N CYS A 23 1.53 -13.10 -5.06
CA CYS A 23 2.53 -14.17 -5.20
C CYS A 23 2.65 -15.10 -3.99
N GLY A 24 2.11 -14.72 -2.83
CA GLY A 24 2.16 -15.49 -1.59
C GLY A 24 3.55 -15.70 -0.96
N GLY A 25 4.64 -15.43 -1.69
CA GLY A 25 6.01 -15.71 -1.25
C GLY A 25 6.82 -14.50 -0.77
N ALA A 26 6.26 -13.30 -0.76
CA ALA A 26 6.99 -12.08 -0.43
C ALA A 26 6.12 -11.11 0.39
N SER A 27 6.74 -10.18 1.11
CA SER A 27 6.00 -9.19 1.90
C SER A 27 5.52 -8.03 1.04
N LEU A 28 4.30 -7.56 1.27
CA LEU A 28 3.75 -6.33 0.72
C LEU A 28 4.14 -5.18 1.65
N VAL A 29 4.79 -4.15 1.12
CA VAL A 29 5.28 -3.00 1.89
C VAL A 29 4.64 -1.72 1.38
N LEU A 30 4.29 -0.83 2.31
CA LEU A 30 3.74 0.48 1.99
C LEU A 30 4.87 1.50 1.92
N THR A 31 5.21 1.95 0.72
CA THR A 31 6.25 2.95 0.50
C THR A 31 5.64 4.25 -0.05
N ARG A 32 6.45 5.31 -0.08
CA ARG A 32 6.09 6.58 -0.73
C ARG A 32 6.96 6.75 -1.96
N GLY A 33 6.31 6.93 -3.11
CA GLY A 33 7.00 7.21 -4.37
C GLY A 33 7.65 8.59 -4.37
N SER A 34 8.58 8.76 -5.31
CA SER A 34 9.27 10.03 -5.57
C SER A 34 8.32 11.15 -6.05
N ASP A 35 7.16 10.77 -6.58
CA ASP A 35 6.04 11.64 -6.92
C ASP A 35 5.23 12.12 -5.70
N GLY A 36 5.62 11.66 -4.50
CA GLY A 36 4.98 11.99 -3.23
C GLY A 36 3.70 11.20 -2.96
N ARG A 37 3.30 10.27 -3.83
CA ARG A 37 2.15 9.38 -3.64
C ARG A 37 2.54 8.15 -2.83
N TYR A 38 1.62 7.65 -2.02
CA TYR A 38 1.82 6.39 -1.32
C TYR A 38 1.56 5.22 -2.27
N MET A 39 2.29 4.13 -2.12
CA MET A 39 2.12 2.93 -2.94
C MET A 39 2.44 1.68 -2.13
N ALA A 40 1.59 0.67 -2.25
CA ALA A 40 1.85 -0.65 -1.70
C ALA A 40 2.51 -1.51 -2.77
N ILE A 41 3.73 -1.94 -2.52
CA ILE A 41 4.55 -2.68 -3.49
C ILE A 41 5.00 -4.00 -2.87
N CYS A 42 5.00 -5.06 -3.67
CA CYS A 42 5.57 -6.33 -3.25
C CYS A 42 7.09 -6.17 -3.15
N SER A 43 7.68 -6.58 -2.03
CA SER A 43 9.14 -6.60 -1.83
C SER A 43 9.87 -7.39 -2.92
N SER A 44 9.24 -8.42 -3.47
CA SER A 44 9.74 -9.15 -4.64
C SER A 44 9.17 -8.58 -5.94
N THR A 45 9.48 -7.31 -6.23
CA THR A 45 9.07 -6.62 -7.45
C THR A 45 9.54 -7.35 -8.70
N SER A 46 10.73 -7.95 -8.66
CA SER A 46 11.34 -8.69 -9.77
C SER A 46 10.57 -9.96 -10.16
N VAL A 47 9.83 -10.56 -9.23
CA VAL A 47 9.11 -11.83 -9.45
C VAL A 47 7.61 -11.60 -9.60
N CYS A 48 7.02 -10.79 -8.72
CA CYS A 48 5.58 -10.59 -8.67
C CYS A 48 5.12 -9.35 -9.45
N GLY A 49 5.93 -8.29 -9.46
CA GLY A 49 5.57 -7.00 -10.06
C GLY A 49 4.36 -6.29 -9.43
N TYR A 50 3.76 -6.85 -8.37
CA TYR A 50 2.54 -6.31 -7.79
C TYR A 50 2.81 -4.96 -7.11
N ARG A 51 2.09 -3.94 -7.59
CA ARG A 51 2.13 -2.58 -7.04
C ARG A 51 0.73 -1.96 -7.12
N LEU A 52 0.38 -1.25 -6.06
CA LEU A 52 -0.84 -0.46 -5.94
C LEU A 52 -0.45 0.96 -5.62
N THR A 53 -0.70 1.89 -6.53
CA THR A 53 -0.41 3.32 -6.31
C THR A 53 -1.67 3.98 -5.77
N LEU A 54 -1.57 4.59 -4.59
CA LEU A 54 -2.69 5.31 -4.00
C LEU A 54 -2.91 6.64 -4.71
N PRO A 55 -4.17 7.12 -4.74
CA PRO A 55 -4.49 8.41 -5.33
C PRO A 55 -3.80 9.55 -4.57
N ARG A 56 -3.54 10.66 -5.26
CA ARG A 56 -2.91 11.86 -4.68
C ARG A 56 -3.76 12.51 -3.58
N ALA A 57 -5.04 12.16 -3.50
CA ALA A 57 -5.92 12.57 -2.42
C ALA A 57 -5.47 12.02 -1.05
N VAL A 58 -4.72 10.91 -1.00
CA VAL A 58 -4.13 10.38 0.23
C VAL A 58 -3.04 11.31 0.72
N ALA A 59 -3.29 11.97 1.85
CA ALA A 59 -2.35 12.82 2.55
C ALA A 59 -1.29 11.98 3.29
N GLU A 60 -1.73 10.92 3.96
CA GLU A 60 -0.91 10.07 4.82
C GLU A 60 -1.42 8.62 4.69
N ALA A 61 -0.49 7.67 4.72
CA ALA A 61 -0.82 6.25 4.75
C ALA A 61 0.05 5.56 5.80
N ALA A 62 -0.58 4.82 6.70
CA ALA A 62 0.06 4.03 7.75
C ALA A 62 -0.46 2.59 7.73
N VAL A 63 0.30 1.65 8.29
CA VAL A 63 -0.17 0.28 8.47
C VAL A 63 -0.77 0.16 9.86
N SER A 64 -2.00 -0.35 9.94
CA SER A 64 -2.71 -0.64 11.17
C SER A 64 -2.36 -2.05 11.65
N HIS A 65 -2.42 -2.29 12.96
CA HIS A 65 -2.25 -3.64 13.53
C HIS A 65 -3.48 -4.53 13.38
N GLN A 66 -4.54 -4.05 12.72
CA GLN A 66 -5.75 -4.83 12.49
C GLN A 66 -5.58 -5.75 11.27
N PRO A 67 -5.85 -7.06 11.40
CA PRO A 67 -5.81 -7.97 10.28
C PRO A 67 -7.01 -7.77 9.32
N CYS A 68 -6.79 -8.17 8.08
CA CYS A 68 -7.75 -8.26 7.00
C CYS A 68 -8.48 -9.60 7.07
N GLY A 69 -9.76 -9.56 7.46
CA GLY A 69 -10.59 -10.76 7.51
C GLY A 69 -11.01 -11.29 6.14
N GLY A 70 -11.04 -10.44 5.11
CA GLY A 70 -11.59 -10.79 3.77
C GLY A 70 -10.57 -11.22 2.73
N CYS A 71 -9.28 -11.04 2.99
CA CYS A 71 -8.20 -11.39 2.04
C CYS A 71 -6.94 -11.86 2.75
N ALA A 72 -7.10 -12.67 3.78
CA ALA A 72 -6.01 -13.53 4.18
C ALA A 72 -5.83 -14.60 3.08
N LEU A 73 -4.58 -14.85 2.66
CA LEU A 73 -4.27 -15.98 1.81
C LEU A 73 -4.62 -17.24 2.61
N SER A 74 -5.69 -17.94 2.25
CA SER A 74 -6.11 -19.20 2.88
C SER A 74 -5.04 -20.33 2.79
N GLY A 75 -3.93 -20.09 2.09
CA GLY A 75 -2.84 -21.03 1.83
C GLY A 75 -1.51 -20.71 2.53
N GLY A 76 -1.51 -20.17 3.75
CA GLY A 76 -0.30 -20.10 4.59
C GLY A 76 0.54 -18.82 4.50
N GLY A 77 0.12 -17.83 3.72
CA GLY A 77 0.67 -16.48 3.80
C GLY A 77 0.01 -15.75 4.97
N GLY A 78 0.79 -15.37 5.99
CA GLY A 78 0.30 -14.77 7.23
C GLY A 78 -0.67 -13.58 7.03
N PRO A 79 -1.41 -13.18 8.09
CA PRO A 79 -2.51 -12.24 7.99
C PRO A 79 -2.06 -10.92 7.34
N LEU A 80 -2.81 -10.46 6.35
CA LEU A 80 -2.62 -9.12 5.80
C LEU A 80 -3.13 -8.10 6.82
N LEU A 81 -2.42 -7.02 7.03
CA LEU A 81 -2.81 -5.91 7.88
C LEU A 81 -3.56 -4.85 7.08
N ARG A 82 -4.46 -4.13 7.75
CA ARG A 82 -5.18 -3.00 7.17
C ARG A 82 -4.24 -1.81 7.04
N ALA A 83 -4.45 -0.98 6.03
CA ALA A 83 -3.83 0.34 5.91
C ALA A 83 -4.80 1.39 6.47
N ASP A 84 -4.27 2.31 7.27
CA ASP A 84 -4.94 3.55 7.63
C ASP A 84 -4.56 4.63 6.63
N LEU A 85 -5.54 5.08 5.85
CA LEU A 85 -5.38 6.10 4.83
C LEU A 85 -6.07 7.37 5.29
N ARG A 86 -5.35 8.48 5.33
CA ARG A 86 -5.91 9.81 5.59
C ARG A 86 -5.95 10.58 4.29
N PHE A 87 -7.11 11.11 3.96
CA PHE A 87 -7.33 11.82 2.72
C PHE A 87 -7.51 13.32 2.96
N ARG A 88 -7.18 14.08 1.93
CA ARG A 88 -7.49 15.51 1.85
C ARG A 88 -8.90 15.63 1.29
N MET A 89 -9.87 15.98 2.13
CA MET A 89 -11.26 16.19 1.69
C MET A 89 -11.37 17.22 0.55
N GLY A 90 -10.47 18.21 0.49
CA GLY A 90 -10.40 19.17 -0.62
C GLY A 90 -9.85 18.63 -1.94
N GLN A 91 -9.41 17.37 -1.99
CA GLN A 91 -8.95 16.68 -3.20
C GLN A 91 -9.87 15.49 -3.57
N LEU A 92 -10.85 15.18 -2.72
CA LEU A 92 -11.82 14.12 -2.93
C LEU A 92 -13.09 14.67 -3.57
N PRO A 93 -13.74 13.92 -4.48
CA PRO A 93 -15.06 14.27 -4.95
C PRO A 93 -16.06 14.28 -3.79
N PRO A 94 -16.98 15.26 -3.74
CA PRO A 94 -18.04 15.27 -2.74
C PRO A 94 -18.90 14.01 -2.88
N GLY A 95 -19.12 13.30 -1.76
CA GLY A 95 -19.93 12.08 -1.70
C GLY A 95 -19.16 10.77 -1.86
N LEU A 96 -17.85 10.81 -2.14
CA LEU A 96 -17.06 9.59 -2.34
C LEU A 96 -16.61 8.96 -1.01
N LEU A 97 -16.29 9.80 0.00
CA LEU A 97 -16.02 9.38 1.37
C LEU A 97 -16.75 10.32 2.34
N GLN A 98 -17.40 9.74 3.36
CA GLN A 98 -17.99 10.50 4.47
C GLN A 98 -16.94 10.94 5.49
N GLU A 99 -15.88 10.15 5.65
CA GLU A 99 -14.82 10.39 6.63
C GLU A 99 -13.48 10.74 5.93
N PRO A 100 -12.67 11.63 6.52
CA PRO A 100 -11.34 11.97 6.01
C PRO A 100 -10.32 10.83 6.21
N THR A 101 -10.71 9.76 6.90
CA THR A 101 -9.86 8.61 7.21
C THR A 101 -10.57 7.33 6.79
N LEU A 102 -9.83 6.43 6.15
CA LEU A 102 -10.33 5.12 5.73
C LEU A 102 -9.33 4.06 6.17
N THR A 103 -9.76 3.19 7.08
CA THR A 103 -8.97 2.03 7.48
C THR A 103 -9.50 0.80 6.76
N GLY A 104 -8.68 0.18 5.91
CA GLY A 104 -9.11 -0.92 5.06
C GLY A 104 -7.97 -1.71 4.44
N CYS A 105 -8.32 -2.83 3.82
CA CYS A 105 -7.35 -3.71 3.16
C CYS A 105 -7.08 -3.24 1.73
N LEU A 106 -5.87 -2.79 1.44
CA LEU A 106 -5.53 -2.26 0.10
C LEU A 106 -5.82 -3.24 -1.06
N VAL A 107 -5.80 -4.54 -0.77
CA VAL A 107 -5.94 -5.60 -1.79
C VAL A 107 -7.41 -6.00 -2.02
N CYS A 108 -8.24 -6.04 -0.97
CA CYS A 108 -9.59 -6.60 -1.05
C CYS A 108 -10.72 -5.69 -0.57
N ASP A 109 -10.42 -4.56 0.07
CA ASP A 109 -11.46 -3.64 0.50
C ASP A 109 -12.05 -2.95 -0.74
N PRO A 110 -13.35 -3.14 -1.02
CA PRO A 110 -13.98 -2.54 -2.20
C PRO A 110 -13.95 -1.01 -2.15
N ARG A 111 -14.05 -0.41 -0.95
CA ARG A 111 -13.99 1.05 -0.79
C ARG A 111 -12.62 1.59 -1.18
N ILE A 112 -11.56 0.82 -0.93
CA ILE A 112 -10.22 1.19 -1.37
C ILE A 112 -10.07 0.99 -2.88
N LYS A 113 -10.70 -0.02 -3.47
CA LYS A 113 -10.72 -0.18 -4.93
C LYS A 113 -11.50 0.91 -5.65
N GLU A 114 -12.51 1.51 -5.02
CA GLU A 114 -13.28 2.62 -5.59
C GLU A 114 -12.49 3.95 -5.65
N ILE A 115 -11.50 4.13 -4.77
CA ILE A 115 -10.63 5.33 -4.74
C ILE A 115 -9.33 5.18 -5.53
N LEU A 116 -8.95 3.95 -5.89
CA LEU A 116 -7.74 3.62 -6.66
C LEU A 116 -7.95 3.79 -8.15
#